data_AF-A0A8B6EZT6-F1
#
_entry.id   AF-A0A8B6EZT6-F1
#
_cell.length_a   1.000
_cell.length_b   1.000
_cell.length_c   1.000
_cell.angle_alpha   90.00
_cell.angle_beta   90.00
_cell.angle_gamma   90.00
#
_symmetry.space_group_name_H-M   'P 1'
#
loop_
_entity.id
_entity.type
_entity.pdbx_description
1 polymer ?
#
loop_
_entity_poly.entity_id
_entity_poly.type
_entity_poly.pdbx_seq_one_letter_code
_entity_poly.pdbx_strand_id
1 'polypeptide(L)'
;MATDESGQSSARKEETQDEDSAISMLDVLQEQEELEADANAVLGDSDAVNCTYVMGYVPRQALYACMTCNTDEPSGICLACSYECHDGHDLIELYTKRNFKCDCGNGKFKDQTCQLYERKSEYNVDNRYNHNFRGIYCVCDRPYPDPDDDVEDEMIQCIMCEDWYHGR
;
A
#
# COMPACT_ATOMS: atom_id res chain seq x y z
N MET A 1 -33.18 -35.89 -72.73
CA MET A 1 -34.48 -35.40 -72.21
C MET A 1 -34.30 -35.37 -70.69
N ALA A 2 -33.73 -34.31 -70.11
CA ALA A 2 -34.43 -33.12 -69.54
C ALA A 2 -35.48 -33.57 -68.49
N THR A 3 -35.44 -33.20 -67.21
CA THR A 3 -35.25 -31.89 -66.53
C THR A 3 -34.79 -32.09 -65.06
N ASP A 4 -33.83 -31.32 -64.50
CA ASP A 4 -33.96 -30.17 -63.53
C ASP A 4 -34.59 -30.55 -62.16
N GLU A 5 -34.15 -30.10 -60.95
CA GLU A 5 -33.35 -28.96 -60.49
C GLU A 5 -33.04 -29.11 -58.96
N SER A 6 -31.93 -28.51 -58.48
CA SER A 6 -31.62 -27.89 -57.13
C SER A 6 -32.08 -28.53 -55.78
N GLY A 7 -31.38 -28.41 -54.65
CA GLY A 7 -30.23 -27.62 -54.21
C GLY A 7 -29.86 -27.97 -52.74
N GLN A 8 -28.66 -27.55 -52.32
CA GLN A 8 -28.01 -27.81 -51.02
C GLN A 8 -28.47 -26.86 -49.90
N SER A 9 -28.47 -27.34 -48.65
CA SER A 9 -28.16 -26.56 -47.43
C SER A 9 -27.64 -27.53 -46.36
N SER A 10 -26.35 -27.55 -46.00
CA SER A 10 -25.57 -26.63 -45.15
C SER A 10 -26.15 -26.43 -43.76
N ALA A 11 -25.56 -27.12 -42.77
CA ALA A 11 -25.63 -26.76 -41.37
C ALA A 11 -24.18 -26.62 -40.87
N ARG A 12 -23.64 -25.41 -41.01
CA ARG A 12 -22.39 -24.98 -40.37
C ARG A 12 -22.79 -24.56 -38.95
N LYS A 13 -22.34 -25.29 -37.92
CA LYS A 13 -22.37 -24.79 -36.54
C LYS A 13 -21.37 -23.64 -36.48
N GLU A 14 -21.88 -22.41 -36.43
CA GLU A 14 -21.09 -21.26 -36.01
C GLU A 14 -20.95 -21.35 -34.50
N GLU A 15 -19.70 -21.50 -34.04
CA GLU A 15 -19.32 -21.34 -32.64
C GLU A 15 -19.50 -19.84 -32.31
N THR A 16 -20.44 -19.55 -31.42
CA THR A 16 -20.63 -18.24 -30.82
C THR A 16 -19.35 -17.83 -30.12
N GLN A 17 -18.67 -16.81 -30.64
CA GLN A 17 -17.57 -16.14 -29.96
C GLN A 17 -18.14 -15.42 -28.73
N ASP A 18 -17.52 -15.62 -27.57
CA ASP A 18 -17.88 -15.02 -26.28
C ASP A 18 -18.08 -13.50 -26.38
N GLU A 19 -19.34 -13.07 -26.39
CA GLU A 19 -19.75 -11.65 -26.25
C GLU A 19 -19.68 -11.17 -24.77
N ASP A 20 -19.29 -12.05 -23.84
CA ASP A 20 -19.24 -11.79 -22.39
C ASP A 20 -17.96 -11.08 -21.91
N SER A 21 -17.08 -10.65 -22.81
CA SER A 21 -15.81 -9.95 -22.44
C SER A 21 -15.79 -8.45 -22.79
N ALA A 22 -16.95 -7.85 -23.12
CA ALA A 22 -17.05 -6.42 -23.38
C ALA A 22 -17.24 -5.63 -22.08
N ILE A 23 -16.19 -4.97 -21.60
CA ILE A 23 -16.26 -4.02 -20.47
C ILE A 23 -16.69 -2.65 -21.01
N SER A 24 -17.71 -2.04 -20.40
CA SER A 24 -18.13 -0.68 -20.78
C SER A 24 -17.17 0.36 -20.24
N MET A 25 -17.00 1.47 -20.96
CA MET A 25 -16.28 2.63 -20.44
C MET A 25 -16.90 3.17 -19.13
N LEU A 26 -18.21 3.01 -18.94
CA LEU A 26 -18.88 3.36 -17.67
C LEU A 26 -18.45 2.45 -16.52
N ASP A 27 -18.30 1.15 -16.79
CA ASP A 27 -17.87 0.18 -15.77
C ASP A 27 -16.43 0.49 -15.32
N VAL A 28 -15.54 0.84 -16.25
CA VAL A 28 -14.16 1.27 -15.94
C VAL A 28 -14.12 2.53 -15.08
N LEU A 29 -14.96 3.53 -15.39
CA LEU A 29 -15.01 4.77 -14.61
C LEU A 29 -15.54 4.51 -13.19
N GLN A 30 -16.57 3.67 -13.06
CA GLN A 30 -17.11 3.30 -11.76
C GLN A 30 -16.06 2.54 -10.93
N GLU A 31 -15.35 1.58 -11.53
CA GLU A 31 -14.27 0.84 -10.86
C GLU A 31 -13.15 1.79 -10.41
N GLN A 32 -12.77 2.77 -11.23
CA GLN A 32 -11.79 3.80 -10.84
C GLN A 32 -12.26 4.63 -9.64
N GLU A 33 -13.51 5.09 -9.64
CA GLU A 33 -14.08 5.85 -8.52
C GLU A 33 -14.11 5.03 -7.22
N GLU A 34 -14.46 3.74 -7.31
CA GLU A 34 -14.47 2.82 -6.16
C GLU A 34 -13.04 2.62 -5.60
N LEU A 35 -12.06 2.38 -6.49
CA LEU A 35 -10.65 2.23 -6.09
C LEU A 35 -10.08 3.52 -5.47
N GLU A 36 -10.42 4.69 -6.01
CA GLU A 36 -10.01 5.98 -5.45
C GLU A 36 -10.64 6.24 -4.07
N ALA A 37 -11.91 5.86 -3.88
CA ALA A 37 -12.59 5.98 -2.60
C ALA A 37 -11.94 5.09 -1.52
N ASP A 38 -11.60 3.85 -1.87
CA ASP A 38 -10.93 2.91 -0.98
C ASP A 38 -9.51 3.40 -0.61
N ALA A 39 -8.74 3.85 -1.59
CA ALA A 39 -7.42 4.43 -1.36
C ALA A 39 -7.49 5.66 -0.42
N ASN A 40 -8.46 6.54 -0.62
CA ASN A 40 -8.67 7.70 0.25
C ASN A 40 -9.09 7.31 1.67
N ALA A 41 -9.87 6.23 1.83
CA ALA A 41 -10.27 5.74 3.15
C ALA A 41 -9.08 5.21 3.96
N VAL A 42 -8.09 4.60 3.29
CA VAL A 42 -6.91 4.00 3.92
C VAL A 42 -5.77 5.01 4.13
N LEU A 43 -5.37 5.71 3.06
CA LEU A 43 -4.20 6.59 3.05
C LEU A 43 -4.55 8.02 3.48
N GLY A 44 -5.83 8.36 3.56
CA GLY A 44 -6.29 9.70 3.91
C GLY A 44 -5.71 10.76 2.98
N ASP A 45 -5.39 11.93 3.53
CA ASP A 45 -4.82 13.08 2.81
C ASP A 45 -3.28 12.96 2.68
N SER A 46 -2.77 11.78 2.36
CA SER A 46 -1.32 11.57 2.24
C SER A 46 -0.77 12.16 0.95
N ASP A 47 0.20 13.08 1.06
CA ASP A 47 0.90 13.67 -0.08
C ASP A 47 1.91 12.67 -0.68
N ALA A 48 1.72 12.32 -1.95
CA ALA A 48 2.57 11.39 -2.68
C ALA A 48 3.81 12.06 -3.32
N VAL A 49 3.89 13.39 -3.30
CA VAL A 49 4.94 14.16 -4.01
C VAL A 49 5.86 14.88 -3.04
N ASN A 50 5.33 15.42 -1.94
CA ASN A 50 6.13 16.21 -1.00
C ASN A 50 6.43 15.44 0.28
N CYS A 51 7.69 15.49 0.72
CA CYS A 51 8.05 14.94 2.03
C CYS A 51 7.36 15.71 3.15
N THR A 52 6.61 14.98 3.99
CA THR A 52 5.81 15.59 5.06
C THR A 52 6.64 16.11 6.24
N TYR A 53 7.96 15.91 6.26
CA TYR A 53 8.83 16.42 7.33
C TYR A 53 8.64 17.92 7.57
N VAL A 54 8.41 18.71 6.51
CA VAL A 54 8.21 20.16 6.60
C VAL A 54 6.91 20.55 7.32
N MET A 55 5.94 19.62 7.38
CA MET A 55 4.67 19.79 8.08
C MET A 55 4.81 19.57 9.59
N GLY A 56 5.98 19.10 10.07
CA GLY A 56 6.21 18.81 11.47
C GLY A 56 5.60 17.47 11.89
N TYR A 57 4.94 17.44 13.04
CA TYR A 57 4.25 16.26 13.54
C TYR A 57 2.83 16.24 12.98
N VAL A 58 2.60 15.40 11.98
CA VAL A 58 1.32 15.33 11.28
C VAL A 58 0.31 14.59 12.17
N PRO A 59 -0.91 15.12 12.40
CA PRO A 59 -1.90 14.50 13.27
C PRO A 59 -2.28 13.09 12.88
N ARG A 60 -2.31 12.79 11.57
CA ARG A 60 -2.55 11.44 11.02
C ARG A 60 -1.87 11.34 9.65
N GLN A 61 -1.01 10.36 9.45
CA GLN A 61 -0.24 10.18 8.21
C GLN A 61 0.03 8.71 7.95
N ALA A 62 -0.08 8.27 6.69
CA ALA A 62 0.39 6.95 6.26
C ALA A 62 1.92 6.83 6.37
N LEU A 63 2.38 5.78 7.05
CA LEU A 63 3.79 5.54 7.30
C LEU A 63 4.23 4.19 6.75
N TYR A 64 5.51 4.15 6.40
CA TYR A 64 6.21 2.94 5.98
C TYR A 64 7.47 2.78 6.82
N ALA A 65 7.83 1.54 7.15
CA ALA A 65 9.12 1.20 7.72
C ALA A 65 9.99 0.57 6.63
N CYS A 66 11.21 1.08 6.44
CA CYS A 66 12.13 0.52 5.46
C CYS A 66 13.10 -0.46 6.11
N MET A 67 12.95 -1.74 5.81
CA MET A 67 13.78 -2.82 6.35
C MET A 67 15.15 -2.92 5.66
N THR A 68 15.33 -2.25 4.51
CA THR A 68 16.60 -2.21 3.80
C THR A 68 17.54 -1.11 4.30
N CYS A 69 17.03 0.10 4.55
CA CYS A 69 17.88 1.25 4.85
C CYS A 69 18.28 1.37 6.32
N ASN A 70 17.43 0.90 7.24
CA ASN A 70 17.72 0.96 8.67
C ASN A 70 17.23 -0.31 9.37
N THR A 71 18.14 -1.28 9.48
CA THR A 71 17.91 -2.58 10.13
C THR A 71 18.06 -2.52 11.65
N ASP A 72 18.83 -1.56 12.16
CA ASP A 72 19.28 -1.55 13.55
C ASP A 72 18.24 -0.85 14.45
N GLU A 73 17.61 0.20 13.94
CA GLU A 73 16.62 0.99 14.68
C GLU A 73 15.31 1.15 13.91
N PRO A 74 14.17 1.23 14.60
CA PRO A 74 12.91 1.56 13.94
C PRO A 74 12.97 2.99 13.36
N SER A 75 12.40 3.15 12.17
CA SER A 75 12.25 4.42 11.47
C SER A 75 10.97 4.43 10.65
N GLY A 76 10.32 5.59 10.54
CA GLY A 76 9.10 5.75 9.75
C GLY A 76 9.27 6.79 8.65
N ILE A 77 8.92 6.44 7.41
CA ILE A 77 8.96 7.34 6.25
C ILE A 77 7.53 7.61 5.76
N CYS A 78 7.32 8.79 5.16
CA CYS A 78 6.02 9.16 4.56
C CYS A 78 5.85 8.56 3.16
N LEU A 79 4.61 8.59 2.66
CA LEU A 79 4.24 8.13 1.31
C LEU A 79 5.12 8.69 0.20
N ALA A 80 5.34 10.00 0.13
CA ALA A 80 6.23 10.54 -0.91
C ALA A 80 7.66 9.97 -0.85
N CYS A 81 8.18 9.68 0.34
CA CYS A 81 9.53 9.11 0.48
C CYS A 81 9.57 7.61 0.15
N SER A 82 8.47 6.86 0.34
CA SER A 82 8.42 5.47 -0.10
C SER A 82 8.55 5.37 -1.62
N TYR A 83 7.96 6.32 -2.36
CA TYR A 83 8.05 6.35 -3.82
C TYR A 83 9.36 6.95 -4.36
N GLU A 84 9.87 8.02 -3.76
CA GLU A 84 10.99 8.75 -4.36
C GLU A 84 12.36 8.33 -3.81
N CYS A 85 12.43 7.94 -2.53
CA CYS A 85 13.70 7.63 -1.85
C CYS A 85 13.88 6.15 -1.57
N HIS A 86 12.78 5.39 -1.48
CA HIS A 86 12.81 3.98 -1.08
C HIS A 86 12.09 3.07 -2.08
N ASP A 87 11.98 3.49 -3.34
CA ASP A 87 11.49 2.62 -4.41
C ASP A 87 12.40 1.40 -4.57
N GLY A 88 11.78 0.22 -4.69
CA GLY A 88 12.48 -1.05 -4.78
C GLY A 88 13.13 -1.55 -3.49
N HIS A 89 12.94 -0.88 -2.35
CA HIS A 89 13.35 -1.41 -1.03
C HIS A 89 12.26 -2.30 -0.40
N ASP A 90 12.66 -3.08 0.59
CA ASP A 90 11.73 -3.82 1.44
C ASP A 90 11.04 -2.85 2.41
N LEU A 91 9.74 -2.63 2.18
CA LEU A 91 8.91 -1.69 2.90
C LEU A 91 7.76 -2.40 3.60
N ILE A 92 7.58 -2.07 4.87
CA ILE A 92 6.43 -2.49 5.67
C ILE A 92 5.46 -1.33 5.74
N GLU A 93 4.25 -1.51 5.21
CA GLU A 93 3.18 -0.55 5.37
C GLU A 93 2.66 -0.58 6.81
N LEU A 94 2.69 0.57 7.48
CA LEU A 94 2.23 0.73 8.87
C LEU A 94 0.85 1.39 8.95
N TYR A 95 0.26 1.68 7.78
CA TYR A 95 -0.92 2.50 7.59
C TYR A 95 -0.78 3.84 8.31
N THR A 96 -1.89 4.45 8.74
CA THR A 96 -1.84 5.73 9.41
C THR A 96 -1.42 5.63 10.87
N LYS A 97 -0.48 6.47 11.28
CA LYS A 97 -0.11 6.75 12.70
C LYS A 97 -0.32 8.23 13.00
N ARG A 98 -0.33 8.62 14.30
CA ARG A 98 -0.58 10.01 14.70
C ARG A 98 0.66 10.70 15.25
N ASN A 99 0.69 12.02 15.10
CA ASN A 99 1.74 12.90 15.60
C ASN A 99 3.14 12.41 15.23
N PHE A 100 3.33 12.03 13.97
CA PHE A 100 4.58 11.46 13.49
C PHE A 100 5.23 12.39 12.46
N LYS A 101 6.56 12.43 12.47
CA LYS A 101 7.37 13.21 11.53
C LYS A 101 8.29 12.29 10.74
N CYS A 102 8.28 12.43 9.41
CA CYS A 102 9.04 11.55 8.51
C CYS A 102 10.55 11.50 8.84
N ASP A 103 11.09 10.31 9.07
CA ASP A 103 12.50 10.12 9.41
C ASP A 103 13.43 10.04 8.19
N CYS A 104 12.91 9.88 6.97
CA CYS A 104 13.71 9.66 5.76
C CYS A 104 14.91 10.60 5.68
N GLY A 105 16.13 10.07 5.61
CA GLY A 105 17.35 10.87 5.48
C GLY A 105 17.75 11.73 6.68
N ASN A 106 17.17 11.49 7.87
CA ASN A 106 17.72 12.03 9.12
C ASN A 106 18.86 11.15 9.66
N GLY A 107 19.34 11.40 10.88
CA GLY A 107 20.44 10.66 11.50
C GLY A 107 20.22 9.14 11.64
N LYS A 108 18.98 8.66 11.51
CA LYS A 108 18.66 7.22 11.45
C LYS A 108 19.07 6.57 10.12
N PHE A 109 19.34 7.35 9.08
CA PHE A 109 19.59 6.88 7.71
C PHE A 109 21.04 7.10 7.27
N LYS A 110 22.03 6.68 8.07
CA LYS A 110 23.49 6.69 7.75
C LYS A 110 23.89 7.85 6.78
N ASP A 111 24.43 7.51 5.61
CA ASP A 111 24.88 8.46 4.58
C ASP A 111 23.81 8.72 3.49
N GLN A 112 22.56 8.29 3.71
CA GLN A 112 21.47 8.48 2.75
C GLN A 112 20.71 9.75 3.08
N THR A 113 20.52 10.62 2.11
CA THR A 113 19.74 11.86 2.25
C THR A 113 18.38 11.73 1.59
N CYS A 114 17.39 12.46 2.11
CA CYS A 114 16.07 12.52 1.50
C CYS A 114 16.11 13.41 0.26
N GLN A 115 15.73 12.88 -0.91
CA GLN A 115 15.72 13.60 -2.18
C GLN A 115 14.67 14.72 -2.23
N LEU A 116 13.62 14.61 -1.42
CA LEU A 116 12.52 15.57 -1.37
C LEU A 116 12.73 16.70 -0.36
N TYR A 117 13.50 16.46 0.72
CA TYR A 117 13.81 17.48 1.71
C TYR A 117 15.05 17.12 2.56
N GLU A 118 16.17 17.80 2.31
CA GLU A 118 17.46 17.47 2.93
C GLU A 118 17.67 18.05 4.34
N ARG A 119 17.01 19.17 4.68
CA ARG A 119 17.32 19.95 5.89
C ARG A 119 16.60 19.44 7.14
N LYS A 120 16.97 18.24 7.60
CA LYS A 120 16.35 17.58 8.76
C LYS A 120 17.19 17.69 10.02
N SER A 121 16.51 17.64 11.17
CA SER A 121 17.14 17.43 12.48
C SER A 121 17.69 16.01 12.53
N GLU A 122 18.71 15.77 13.35
CA GLU A 122 19.31 14.44 13.48
C GLU A 122 18.29 13.37 13.92
N TYR A 123 17.42 13.71 14.88
CA TYR A 123 16.36 12.82 15.35
C TYR A 123 15.04 13.56 15.57
N ASN A 124 13.92 12.86 15.37
CA ASN A 124 12.58 13.33 15.71
C ASN A 124 12.20 12.80 17.11
N VAL A 125 12.40 13.61 18.14
CA VAL A 125 12.34 13.20 19.55
C VAL A 125 10.95 12.77 20.04
N ASP A 126 9.87 13.25 19.40
CA ASP A 126 8.50 12.92 19.81
C ASP A 126 7.90 11.76 18.99
N ASN A 127 8.62 11.25 17.99
CA ASN A 127 8.19 10.05 17.27
C ASN A 127 8.14 8.86 18.22
N ARG A 128 7.08 8.06 18.10
CA ARG A 128 6.90 6.82 18.86
C ARG A 128 6.99 5.63 17.94
N TYR A 129 7.73 4.62 18.38
CA TYR A 129 7.98 3.39 17.63
C TYR A 129 7.58 2.21 18.51
N ASN A 130 6.70 1.36 18.00
CA ASN A 130 6.40 0.06 18.57
C ASN A 130 7.03 -1.04 17.69
N HIS A 131 6.73 -2.30 17.99
CA HIS A 131 7.29 -3.44 17.27
C HIS A 131 6.75 -3.59 15.83
N ASN A 132 5.67 -2.88 15.45
CA ASN A 132 5.16 -2.85 14.06
C ASN A 132 6.21 -2.33 13.08
N PHE A 133 7.08 -1.43 13.51
CA PHE A 133 8.19 -0.90 12.69
C PHE A 133 9.23 -1.96 12.32
N ARG A 134 9.10 -3.18 12.82
CA ARG A 134 9.92 -4.35 12.49
C ARG A 134 9.12 -5.47 11.81
N GLY A 135 7.85 -5.21 11.45
CA GLY A 135 6.96 -6.23 10.89
C GLY A 135 6.46 -7.24 11.90
N ILE A 136 6.43 -6.86 13.18
CA ILE A 136 5.95 -7.69 14.27
C ILE A 136 4.68 -7.04 14.85
N TYR A 137 3.69 -7.86 15.18
CA TYR A 137 2.36 -7.40 15.54
C TYR A 137 1.77 -8.22 16.69
N CYS A 138 0.78 -7.62 17.35
CA CYS A 138 0.07 -8.18 18.50
C CYS A 138 0.97 -8.51 19.70
N VAL A 139 0.37 -8.91 20.82
CA VAL A 139 1.09 -9.43 21.99
C VAL A 139 1.75 -10.79 21.74
N CYS A 140 1.49 -11.41 20.59
CA CYS A 140 2.09 -12.69 20.22
C CYS A 140 3.44 -12.54 19.52
N ASP A 141 3.86 -11.31 19.19
CA ASP A 141 5.11 -11.01 18.50
C ASP A 141 5.28 -11.79 17.18
N ARG A 142 4.21 -11.85 16.37
CA ARG A 142 4.20 -12.54 15.07
C ARG A 142 4.04 -11.57 13.90
N PRO A 143 4.58 -11.90 12.71
CA PRO A 143 4.41 -11.09 11.52
C PRO A 143 3.00 -11.20 10.94
N TYR A 144 2.68 -10.31 10.00
CA TYR A 144 1.45 -10.37 9.22
C TYR A 144 1.77 -10.08 7.74
N PRO A 145 1.35 -10.95 6.80
CA PRO A 145 0.80 -12.29 7.04
C PRO A 145 1.82 -13.22 7.71
N ASP A 146 1.36 -14.12 8.59
CA ASP A 146 2.24 -15.07 9.29
C ASP A 146 2.50 -16.30 8.39
N PRO A 147 3.75 -16.56 7.95
CA PRO A 147 4.05 -17.68 7.05
C PRO A 147 3.85 -19.06 7.71
N ASP A 148 3.79 -19.12 9.04
CA ASP A 148 3.56 -20.35 9.80
C ASP A 148 2.07 -20.55 10.14
N ASP A 149 1.18 -19.70 9.62
CA ASP A 149 -0.25 -19.69 9.92
C ASP A 149 -1.10 -19.61 8.64
N ASP A 150 -1.77 -20.72 8.31
CA ASP A 150 -2.59 -20.83 7.11
C ASP A 150 -3.98 -20.16 7.25
N VAL A 151 -4.31 -19.59 8.42
CA VAL A 151 -5.59 -18.95 8.67
C VAL A 151 -5.50 -17.47 8.32
N GLU A 152 -6.32 -17.04 7.36
CA GLU A 152 -6.51 -15.63 7.03
C GLU A 152 -6.99 -14.85 8.26
N ASP A 153 -6.44 -13.65 8.45
CA ASP A 153 -6.67 -12.83 9.63
C ASP A 153 -6.95 -11.38 9.25
N GLU A 154 -7.73 -10.70 10.07
CA GLU A 154 -8.01 -9.28 9.94
C GLU A 154 -7.25 -8.53 11.03
N MET A 155 -6.64 -7.40 10.67
CA MET A 155 -5.84 -6.62 11.60
C MET A 155 -6.64 -5.47 12.21
N ILE A 156 -6.57 -5.30 13.53
CA ILE A 156 -7.25 -4.23 14.27
C ILE A 156 -6.21 -3.31 14.91
N GLN A 157 -6.27 -2.01 14.62
CA GLN A 157 -5.38 -1.02 15.22
C GLN A 157 -5.94 -0.50 16.55
N CYS A 158 -5.15 -0.58 17.62
CA CYS A 158 -5.51 0.03 18.89
C CYS A 158 -5.37 1.55 18.84
N ILE A 159 -6.46 2.27 19.14
CA ILE A 159 -6.46 3.74 19.18
C ILE A 159 -5.55 4.33 20.26
N MET A 160 -5.11 3.56 21.26
CA MET A 160 -4.31 4.07 22.38
C MET A 160 -2.81 3.90 22.17
N CYS A 161 -2.36 2.68 21.88
CA CYS A 161 -0.94 2.37 21.68
C CYS A 161 -0.51 2.38 20.20
N GLU A 162 -1.47 2.49 19.27
CA GLU A 162 -1.25 2.38 17.83
C GLU A 162 -0.61 1.06 17.40
N ASP A 163 -0.68 0.03 18.24
CA ASP A 163 -0.28 -1.32 17.88
C ASP A 163 -1.39 -1.99 17.05
N TRP A 164 -0.98 -2.88 16.16
CA TRP A 164 -1.88 -3.70 15.36
C TRP A 164 -1.99 -5.09 15.98
N TYR A 165 -3.23 -5.58 16.09
CA TYR A 165 -3.55 -6.87 16.69
C TYR A 165 -4.23 -7.76 15.67
N HIS A 166 -3.85 -9.03 15.67
CA HIS A 166 -4.57 -10.13 15.05
C HIS A 166 -6.02 -10.16 15.57
N GLY A 167 -7.01 -10.30 14.69
CA GLY A 167 -8.45 -10.11 14.97
C GLY A 167 -9.15 -11.33 15.59
N ARG A 168 -8.38 -12.36 15.93
CA ARG A 168 -8.82 -13.72 16.28
C ARG A 168 -8.49 -14.13 17.71
#